data_AF-A0A965NI24-F1
#
_entry.id   AF-A0A965NI24-F1
#
_cell.length_a   1.000
_cell.length_b   1.000
_cell.length_c   1.000
_cell.angle_alpha   90.00
_cell.angle_beta   90.00
_cell.angle_gamma   90.00
#
_symmetry.space_group_name_H-M   'P 1'
#
loop_
_entity.id
_entity.type
_entity.pdbx_description
1 polymer ?
#
loop_
_entity_poly.entity_id
_entity_poly.type
_entity_poly.pdbx_seq_one_letter_code
_entity_poly.pdbx_strand_id
1 'polypeptide(L)'
;TLIPHYEIIIVILFIMLIGLGLQIFILRPLLFLIEHILYQIPFVSTVYTGVKKLIRAFSAQDQLSFQAIVFIEYPRKGVYSVGFITGEISPELFQNHETKYYNVYIPHTPNPATGNFIMAPESEFKKVDLTRQEAMTLVISGGIVQPERYQKIIDSAHDIKP
;
A
#
# COMPACT_ATOMS: atom_id res chain seq x y z
N THR A 1 -7.03 -36.90 50.28
CA THR A 1 -6.15 -35.72 50.30
C THR A 1 -6.52 -34.83 49.13
N LEU A 2 -7.56 -34.02 49.34
CA LEU A 2 -8.12 -33.03 48.41
C LEU A 2 -7.16 -31.81 48.45
N ILE A 3 -6.66 -31.14 47.39
CA ILE A 3 -7.16 -30.82 46.04
C ILE A 3 -5.94 -30.73 45.08
N PRO A 4 -5.84 -31.51 43.99
CA PRO A 4 -4.62 -31.59 43.14
C PRO A 4 -4.28 -30.38 42.23
N HIS A 5 -4.91 -29.21 42.40
CA HIS A 5 -4.85 -28.12 41.40
C HIS A 5 -4.63 -26.71 41.98
N TYR A 6 -4.48 -26.58 43.30
CA TYR A 6 -4.31 -25.26 43.93
C TYR A 6 -2.98 -24.59 43.57
N GLU A 7 -1.94 -25.39 43.33
CA GLU A 7 -0.60 -24.92 42.98
C GLU A 7 -0.60 -24.14 41.66
N ILE A 8 -1.36 -24.63 40.66
CA ILE A 8 -1.51 -23.96 39.35
C ILE A 8 -2.20 -22.59 39.53
N ILE A 9 -3.24 -22.53 40.37
CA ILE A 9 -3.96 -21.28 40.64
C ILE A 9 -3.02 -20.26 41.31
N ILE A 10 -2.20 -20.70 42.26
CA ILE A 10 -1.21 -19.83 42.93
C ILE A 10 -0.18 -19.31 41.94
N VAL A 11 0.35 -20.16 41.05
CA VAL A 11 1.33 -19.74 40.03
C VAL A 11 0.72 -18.74 39.05
N ILE A 12 -0.50 -18.99 38.58
CA ILE A 12 -1.22 -18.05 37.68
C ILE A 12 -1.45 -16.71 38.39
N LEU A 13 -1.91 -16.74 39.65
CA LEU A 13 -2.12 -15.54 40.43
C LEU A 13 -0.80 -14.77 40.63
N PHE A 14 0.29 -15.48 40.89
CA PHE A 14 1.61 -14.88 41.07
C PHE A 14 2.13 -14.22 39.79
N ILE A 15 2.02 -14.90 38.63
CA ILE A 15 2.38 -14.34 37.32
C ILE A 15 1.52 -13.11 37.01
N MET A 16 0.22 -13.16 37.30
CA MET A 16 -0.70 -12.04 37.09
C MET A 16 -0.34 -10.83 37.97
N LEU A 17 0.02 -11.06 39.23
CA LEU A 17 0.48 -10.00 40.14
C LEU A 17 1.80 -9.37 39.68
N ILE A 18 2.75 -10.18 39.22
CA ILE A 18 4.00 -9.68 38.63
C ILE A 18 3.71 -8.87 37.36
N GLY A 19 2.84 -9.37 36.48
CA GLY A 19 2.43 -8.67 35.27
C GLY A 19 1.78 -7.32 35.56
N LEU A 20 0.86 -7.28 36.54
CA LEU A 20 0.24 -6.04 37.02
C LEU A 20 1.27 -5.08 37.62
N GLY A 21 2.19 -5.58 38.45
CA GLY A 21 3.27 -4.79 39.01
C GLY A 21 4.16 -4.20 37.92
N LEU A 22 4.60 -5.01 36.96
CA LEU A 22 5.39 -4.58 35.82
C LEU A 22 4.67 -3.50 35.00
N GLN A 23 3.38 -3.68 34.73
CA GLN A 23 2.59 -2.74 33.96
C GLN A 23 2.44 -1.39 34.67
N ILE A 24 2.23 -1.41 35.99
CA ILE A 24 1.99 -0.20 36.78
C ILE A 24 3.29 0.54 37.10
N PHE A 25 4.33 -0.18 37.54
CA PHE A 25 5.56 0.44 38.07
C PHE A 25 6.64 0.69 37.01
N ILE A 26 6.66 -0.06 35.91
CA ILE A 26 7.73 0.04 34.91
C ILE A 26 7.17 0.53 33.58
N LEU A 27 6.14 -0.14 33.06
CA LEU A 27 5.64 0.12 31.70
C LEU A 27 4.95 1.49 31.58
N ARG A 28 4.03 1.81 32.51
CA ARG A 28 3.34 3.12 32.50
C ARG A 28 4.31 4.30 32.65
N PRO A 29 5.23 4.35 33.65
CA PRO A 29 6.16 5.47 33.79
C PRO A 29 7.12 5.60 32.62
N LEU A 30 7.57 4.48 32.05
CA LEU A 30 8.44 4.48 30.86
C LEU A 30 7.72 5.08 29.65
N LEU A 31 6.45 4.72 29.43
CA LEU A 31 5.64 5.32 28.37
C LEU A 31 5.44 6.82 28.58
N PHE A 32 5.16 7.27 29.80
CA PHE A 32 5.07 8.70 30.11
C PHE A 32 6.38 9.44 29.87
N LEU A 33 7.53 8.83 30.21
CA LEU A 33 8.85 9.42 29.95
C LEU A 33 9.13 9.54 28.46
N ILE A 34 8.80 8.50 27.69
CA ILE A 34 8.91 8.51 26.22
C ILE A 34 8.00 9.60 25.65
N GLU A 35 6.73 9.67 26.07
CA GLU A 35 5.80 10.70 25.63
C GLU A 35 6.31 12.11 25.96
N HIS A 36 6.86 12.32 27.15
CA HIS A 36 7.40 13.62 27.56
C HIS A 36 8.61 14.04 26.71
N ILE A 37 9.52 13.11 26.42
CA ILE A 37 10.68 13.34 25.54
C ILE A 37 10.21 13.65 24.11
N LEU A 38 9.22 12.91 23.60
CA LEU A 38 8.64 13.15 22.27
C LEU A 38 7.90 14.49 22.20
N TYR A 39 7.27 14.95 23.29
CA TYR A 39 6.57 16.24 23.36
C TYR A 39 7.49 17.45 23.33
N GLN A 40 8.72 17.30 23.85
CA GLN A 40 9.77 18.33 23.85
C GLN A 40 10.39 18.54 22.47
N ILE A 41 10.18 17.61 21.53
CA ILE A 41 10.64 17.75 20.15
C ILE A 41 9.44 18.24 19.32
N PRO A 42 9.27 19.57 19.14
CA PRO A 42 8.33 20.06 18.13
C PRO A 42 8.69 19.38 16.80
N PHE A 43 7.68 18.95 16.02
CA PHE A 43 7.76 18.15 14.77
C PHE A 43 7.73 16.62 14.87
N VAL A 44 7.92 15.99 16.04
CA VAL A 44 7.86 14.51 16.14
C VAL A 44 6.50 13.93 15.74
N SER A 45 5.41 14.60 16.10
CA SER A 45 4.06 14.18 15.72
C SER A 45 3.89 14.15 14.19
N THR A 46 4.39 15.16 13.47
CA THR A 46 4.32 15.23 12.00
C THR A 46 5.15 14.14 11.34
N VAL A 47 6.37 13.90 11.82
CA VAL A 47 7.26 12.85 11.28
C VAL A 47 6.67 11.46 11.55
N TYR A 48 6.25 11.19 12.78
CA TYR A 48 5.69 9.89 13.16
C TYR A 48 4.37 9.62 12.43
N THR A 49 3.53 10.64 12.25
CA THR A 49 2.28 10.53 11.48
C THR A 49 2.56 10.34 9.99
N GLY A 50 3.55 11.02 9.42
CA GLY A 50 3.98 10.85 8.03
C GLY A 50 4.51 9.43 7.78
N VAL A 51 5.42 8.96 8.63
CA VAL A 51 5.97 7.61 8.56
C VAL A 51 4.88 6.56 8.75
N LYS A 52 3.97 6.73 9.72
CA LYS A 52 2.84 5.81 9.92
C LYS A 52 1.88 5.79 8.73
N LYS A 53 1.66 6.94 8.05
CA LYS A 53 0.88 7.01 6.82
C LYS A 53 1.56 6.27 5.67
N LEU A 54 2.87 6.44 5.52
CA LEU A 54 3.65 5.71 4.51
C LEU A 54 3.66 4.20 4.79
N ILE A 55 3.94 3.79 6.02
CA ILE A 55 3.91 2.38 6.42
C ILE A 55 2.50 1.79 6.20
N ARG A 56 1.42 2.53 6.48
CA ARG A 56 0.06 2.07 6.18
C ARG A 56 -0.24 1.97 4.68
N ALA A 57 0.33 2.85 3.86
CA ALA A 57 0.18 2.79 2.40
C ALA A 57 0.98 1.64 1.78
N PHE A 58 2.13 1.27 2.37
CA PHE A 58 3.02 0.22 1.87
C PHE A 58 2.84 -1.15 2.52
N SER A 59 2.25 -1.22 3.72
CA SER A 59 1.92 -2.47 4.40
C SER A 59 0.73 -3.11 3.70
N ALA A 60 1.03 -3.87 2.66
CA ALA A 60 0.15 -4.74 1.92
C ALA A 60 -0.90 -5.41 2.84
N GLN A 61 -2.14 -4.93 2.78
CA GLN A 61 -3.37 -5.74 2.79
C GLN A 61 -4.62 -4.87 2.59
N ASP A 62 -4.63 -3.60 2.97
CA ASP A 62 -5.84 -2.77 2.89
C ASP A 62 -5.66 -1.52 2.00
N GLN A 63 -6.21 -1.64 0.79
CA GLN A 63 -6.80 -0.51 0.05
C GLN A 63 -5.87 0.69 -0.22
N LEU A 64 -4.74 0.47 -0.92
CA LEU A 64 -4.57 1.34 -2.09
C LEU A 64 -5.77 1.02 -2.98
N SER A 65 -6.80 1.87 -2.91
CA SER A 65 -7.92 1.85 -3.85
C SER A 65 -7.36 2.24 -5.21
N PHE A 66 -6.60 1.32 -5.81
CA PHE A 66 -6.21 1.43 -7.19
C PHE A 66 -7.52 1.43 -7.96
N GLN A 67 -7.93 2.61 -8.42
CA GLN A 67 -9.24 2.84 -8.97
C GLN A 67 -9.41 2.07 -10.29
N ALA A 68 -8.32 1.95 -11.04
CA ALA A 68 -8.26 1.20 -12.29
C ALA A 68 -6.82 0.80 -12.63
N ILE A 69 -6.72 -0.18 -13.52
CA ILE A 69 -5.47 -0.60 -14.16
C ILE A 69 -5.43 0.02 -15.55
N VAL A 70 -4.27 0.52 -15.95
CA VAL A 70 -4.09 1.22 -17.22
C VAL A 70 -2.85 0.75 -17.96
N PHE A 71 -2.89 0.83 -19.30
CA PHE A 71 -1.69 0.91 -20.11
C PHE A 71 -1.37 2.36 -20.38
N ILE A 72 -0.14 2.77 -20.11
CA ILE A 72 0.35 4.14 -20.28
C ILE A 72 1.69 4.11 -21.01
N GLU A 73 1.93 5.10 -21.87
CA GLU A 73 3.21 5.27 -22.53
C GLU A 73 4.25 5.79 -21.53
N TYR A 74 5.21 4.94 -21.16
CA TYR A 74 6.28 5.29 -20.23
C TYR A 74 7.49 4.36 -20.45
N PRO A 75 8.74 4.89 -20.46
CA PRO A 75 9.12 6.29 -20.21
C PRO A 75 9.07 7.17 -21.48
N ARG A 76 8.73 6.62 -22.65
CA ARG A 76 8.64 7.37 -23.91
C ARG A 76 7.51 6.86 -24.79
N LYS A 77 7.12 7.66 -25.79
CA LYS A 77 6.14 7.29 -26.83
C LYS A 77 6.49 5.97 -27.52
N GLY A 78 5.48 5.14 -27.74
CA GLY A 78 5.58 3.79 -28.31
C GLY A 78 6.06 2.70 -27.33
N VAL A 79 6.31 3.02 -26.07
CA VAL A 79 6.68 2.03 -25.03
C VAL A 79 5.62 2.06 -23.94
N TYR A 80 4.96 0.93 -23.69
CA TYR A 80 3.85 0.85 -22.75
C TYR A 80 4.26 0.16 -21.46
N SER A 81 3.76 0.68 -20.35
CA SER A 81 3.87 0.10 -19.02
C SER A 81 2.49 -0.15 -18.42
N VAL A 82 2.40 -1.16 -17.56
CA VAL A 82 1.22 -1.36 -16.69
C VAL A 82 1.27 -0.31 -15.59
N GLY A 83 0.20 0.47 -15.45
CA GLY A 83 0.04 1.47 -14.41
C GLY A 83 -1.20 1.22 -13.56
N PHE A 84 -1.19 1.76 -12.35
CA PHE A 84 -2.30 1.69 -11.41
C PHE A 84 -2.72 3.11 -11.04
N ILE A 85 -3.98 3.47 -11.32
CA ILE A 85 -4.52 4.77 -10.92
C ILE A 85 -4.69 4.78 -9.41
N THR A 86 -4.01 5.67 -8.71
CA THR A 86 -4.10 5.82 -7.25
C THR A 86 -5.00 6.97 -6.81
N GLY A 87 -5.40 7.86 -7.73
CA GLY A 87 -6.36 8.93 -7.46
C GLY A 87 -6.47 9.93 -8.61
N GLU A 88 -7.53 10.75 -8.56
CA GLU A 88 -7.72 11.92 -9.43
C GLU A 88 -7.08 13.16 -8.78
N ILE A 89 -6.55 14.06 -9.60
CA ILE A 89 -5.85 15.27 -9.18
C ILE A 89 -6.74 16.47 -9.46
N SER A 90 -6.72 17.47 -8.56
CA SER A 90 -7.42 18.74 -8.80
C SER A 90 -6.88 19.40 -10.08
N PRO A 91 -7.75 19.81 -11.03
CA PRO A 91 -7.34 20.51 -12.23
C PRO A 91 -6.61 21.84 -11.97
N GLU A 92 -6.73 22.39 -10.75
CA GLU A 92 -6.08 23.62 -10.31
C GLU A 92 -4.54 23.54 -10.30
N LEU A 93 -3.98 22.34 -10.22
CA LEU A 93 -2.53 22.11 -10.19
C LEU A 93 -1.87 22.23 -11.56
N PHE A 94 -2.66 22.25 -12.65
CA PHE A 94 -2.16 22.30 -14.02
C PHE A 94 -2.73 23.52 -14.76
N GLN A 95 -1.98 24.01 -15.76
CA GLN A 95 -2.37 25.19 -16.55
C GLN A 95 -3.67 24.98 -17.34
N ASN A 96 -4.03 23.74 -17.62
CA ASN A 96 -5.27 23.38 -18.30
C ASN A 96 -6.27 22.80 -17.31
N HIS A 97 -7.16 23.65 -16.81
CA HIS A 97 -8.16 23.29 -15.81
C HIS A 97 -9.31 22.42 -16.35
N GLU A 98 -9.41 22.21 -17.66
CA GLU A 98 -10.43 21.35 -18.26
C GLU A 98 -9.96 19.89 -18.40
N THR A 99 -8.66 19.64 -18.25
CA THR A 99 -8.09 18.30 -18.39
C THR A 99 -7.99 17.62 -17.04
N LYS A 100 -8.60 16.45 -16.92
CA LYS A 100 -8.46 15.59 -15.74
C LYS A 100 -7.10 14.91 -15.74
N TYR A 101 -6.39 15.04 -14.62
CA TYR A 101 -5.13 14.35 -14.38
C TYR A 101 -5.32 13.28 -13.32
N TYR A 102 -4.56 12.20 -13.47
CA TYR A 102 -4.60 11.06 -12.58
C TYR A 102 -3.20 10.73 -12.09
N ASN A 103 -3.12 10.35 -10.82
CA ASN A 103 -1.94 9.77 -10.22
C ASN A 103 -1.81 8.33 -10.69
N VAL A 104 -0.68 7.99 -11.31
CA VAL A 104 -0.41 6.65 -11.83
C VAL A 104 0.86 6.12 -11.19
N TYR A 105 0.75 4.98 -10.53
CA TYR A 105 1.88 4.21 -10.04
C TYR A 105 2.28 3.16 -11.07
N ILE A 106 3.55 3.15 -11.48
CA ILE A 106 4.13 2.20 -12.44
C ILE A 106 5.14 1.32 -11.68
N PRO A 107 4.77 0.09 -11.31
CA PRO A 107 5.66 -0.80 -10.57
C PRO A 107 6.84 -1.26 -11.42
N HIS A 108 7.96 -1.57 -10.75
CA HIS A 108 9.11 -2.23 -11.35
C HIS A 108 9.00 -3.75 -11.19
N THR A 109 9.66 -4.46 -12.09
CA THR A 109 9.75 -5.92 -12.07
C THR A 109 11.10 -6.34 -11.49
N PRO A 110 11.19 -7.44 -10.73
CA PRO A 110 10.10 -8.27 -10.21
C PRO A 110 9.48 -7.73 -8.91
N ASN A 111 10.03 -6.64 -8.34
CA ASN A 111 9.61 -6.10 -7.05
C ASN A 111 8.59 -4.95 -7.21
N PRO A 112 7.28 -5.22 -7.05
CA PRO A 112 6.23 -4.24 -7.31
C PRO A 112 6.08 -3.22 -6.17
N ALA A 113 6.83 -3.35 -5.08
CA ALA A 113 6.86 -2.34 -4.03
C ALA A 113 7.67 -1.10 -4.46
N THR A 114 8.55 -1.25 -5.45
CA THR A 114 9.30 -0.16 -6.08
C THR A 114 8.69 0.19 -7.43
N GLY A 115 8.74 1.46 -7.81
CA GLY A 115 8.15 1.91 -9.06
C GLY A 115 8.34 3.40 -9.28
N ASN A 116 7.83 3.87 -10.41
CA ASN A 116 7.72 5.27 -10.73
C ASN A 116 6.33 5.79 -10.37
N PHE A 117 6.27 7.03 -9.90
CA PHE A 117 5.02 7.76 -9.73
C PHE A 117 4.96 8.85 -10.77
N ILE A 118 3.88 8.90 -11.54
CA ILE A 118 3.66 9.93 -12.55
C ILE A 118 2.25 10.50 -12.45
N MET A 119 2.08 11.70 -13.00
CA MET A 119 0.78 12.33 -13.20
C MET A 119 0.56 12.42 -14.70
N ALA A 120 -0.57 11.89 -15.17
CA ALA A 120 -0.88 11.85 -16.60
C ALA A 120 -2.33 12.28 -16.85
N PRO A 121 -2.61 13.00 -17.95
CA PRO A 121 -3.97 13.33 -18.34
C PRO A 121 -4.72 12.08 -18.79
N GLU A 122 -6.05 12.10 -18.70
CA GLU A 122 -6.89 10.94 -19.08
C GLU A 122 -6.67 10.43 -20.51
N SER A 123 -6.25 11.32 -21.42
CA SER A 123 -5.97 11.00 -22.82
C SER A 123 -4.69 10.19 -23.06
N GLU A 124 -3.79 10.12 -22.08
CA GLU A 124 -2.45 9.50 -22.22
C GLU A 124 -2.42 8.04 -21.74
N PHE A 125 -3.55 7.49 -21.30
CA PHE A 125 -3.63 6.10 -20.86
C PHE A 125 -4.94 5.43 -21.28
N LYS A 126 -4.91 4.11 -21.39
CA LYS A 126 -6.08 3.28 -21.68
C LYS A 126 -6.40 2.41 -20.48
N LYS A 127 -7.63 2.49 -19.97
CA LYS A 127 -8.14 1.58 -18.92
C LYS A 127 -8.20 0.15 -19.45
N VAL A 128 -7.78 -0.79 -18.62
CA VAL A 128 -7.66 -2.21 -18.95
C VAL A 128 -8.53 -3.01 -17.98
N ASP A 129 -9.33 -3.93 -18.50
CA ASP A 129 -10.14 -4.85 -17.69
C ASP A 129 -9.30 -6.02 -17.17
N LEU A 130 -8.35 -5.70 -16.29
CA LEU A 130 -7.63 -6.67 -15.47
C LEU A 130 -8.01 -6.47 -14.02
N THR A 131 -8.01 -7.55 -13.25
CA THR A 131 -8.00 -7.44 -11.80
C THR A 131 -6.61 -7.04 -11.30
N ARG A 132 -6.56 -6.45 -10.11
CA ARG A 132 -5.28 -6.04 -9.48
C ARG A 132 -4.29 -7.19 -9.37
N GLN A 133 -4.78 -8.38 -9.01
CA GLN A 133 -3.97 -9.57 -8.86
C GLN A 133 -3.39 -10.05 -10.20
N GLU A 134 -4.18 -10.00 -11.27
CA GLU A 134 -3.72 -10.36 -12.61
C GLU A 134 -2.67 -9.39 -13.13
N ALA A 135 -2.89 -8.08 -12.96
CA ALA A 135 -1.89 -7.09 -13.34
C ALA A 135 -0.60 -7.21 -12.51
N MET A 136 -0.69 -7.49 -11.21
CA MET A 136 0.49 -7.80 -10.38
C MET A 136 1.20 -9.07 -10.83
N THR A 137 0.46 -10.10 -11.21
CA THR A 137 1.04 -11.35 -11.73
C THR A 137 1.84 -11.06 -13.00
N LEU A 138 1.30 -10.25 -13.90
CA LEU A 138 1.99 -9.82 -15.13
C LEU A 138 3.27 -9.04 -14.80
N VAL A 139 3.22 -8.09 -13.88
CA VAL A 139 4.37 -7.26 -13.47
C VAL A 139 5.43 -8.13 -12.78
N ILE A 140 5.09 -8.86 -11.72
CA ILE A 140 6.05 -9.64 -10.92
C ILE A 140 6.76 -10.69 -11.80
N SER A 141 6.03 -11.33 -12.72
CA SER A 141 6.60 -12.32 -13.63
C SER A 141 7.34 -11.72 -14.83
N GLY A 142 7.35 -10.39 -15.00
CA GLY A 142 7.92 -9.73 -16.17
C GLY A 142 7.21 -10.06 -17.48
N GLY A 143 5.94 -10.46 -17.42
CA GLY A 143 5.13 -10.83 -18.58
C GLY A 143 5.21 -12.31 -18.98
N ILE A 144 5.99 -13.14 -18.27
CA ILE A 144 6.08 -14.59 -18.51
C ILE A 144 4.77 -15.29 -18.17
N VAL A 145 4.13 -14.87 -17.07
CA VAL A 145 2.83 -15.39 -16.66
C VAL A 145 1.76 -14.40 -17.13
N GLN A 146 0.99 -14.83 -18.13
CA GLN A 146 -0.07 -14.03 -18.73
C GLN A 146 -1.45 -14.51 -18.25
N PRO A 147 -2.17 -13.70 -17.46
CA PRO A 147 -3.52 -14.04 -17.03
C PRO A 147 -4.49 -14.23 -18.19
N GLU A 148 -5.54 -15.05 -18.01
CA GLU A 148 -6.52 -15.33 -19.07
C GLU A 148 -7.18 -14.07 -19.63
N ARG A 149 -7.55 -13.12 -18.76
CA ARG A 149 -8.13 -11.84 -19.20
C ARG A 149 -7.15 -11.03 -20.05
N TYR A 150 -5.87 -11.08 -19.74
CA TYR A 150 -4.84 -10.41 -20.54
C TYR A 150 -4.74 -11.02 -21.94
N GLN A 151 -4.79 -12.34 -22.05
CA GLN A 151 -4.81 -13.04 -23.34
C GLN A 151 -6.05 -12.68 -24.17
N LYS A 152 -7.25 -12.69 -23.56
CA LYS A 152 -8.49 -12.25 -24.23
C LYS A 152 -8.41 -10.81 -24.77
N ILE A 153 -7.74 -9.92 -24.05
CA ILE A 153 -7.52 -8.54 -24.49
C ILE A 153 -6.59 -8.50 -25.72
N ILE A 154 -5.57 -9.35 -25.76
CA ILE A 154 -4.68 -9.48 -26.92
C ILE A 154 -5.44 -10.04 -28.13
N ASP A 155 -6.21 -11.11 -27.94
CA ASP A 155 -6.95 -11.79 -29.01
C ASP A 155 -7.98 -10.85 -29.64
N SER A 156 -8.76 -10.15 -28.81
CA SER A 156 -9.72 -9.15 -29.28
C SER A 156 -9.07 -7.95 -29.98
N ALA A 157 -7.83 -7.60 -29.64
CA ALA A 157 -7.09 -6.58 -30.37
C ALA A 157 -6.56 -7.10 -31.74
N HIS A 158 -6.35 -8.41 -31.87
CA HIS A 158 -5.92 -9.03 -33.13
C HIS A 158 -7.07 -9.11 -34.14
N ASP A 159 -8.28 -9.43 -33.68
CA ASP A 159 -9.49 -9.53 -34.53
C ASP A 159 -9.98 -8.18 -35.10
N ILE A 160 -9.45 -7.06 -34.60
CA ILE A 160 -9.77 -5.70 -35.07
C ILE A 160 -8.85 -5.26 -36.23
N LYS A 161 -7.81 -6.04 -36.57
CA LYS A 161 -6.90 -5.71 -37.68
C LYS A 161 -7.50 -6.17 -39.01
N PRO A 162 -7.78 -5.27 -39.98
CA PRO A 162 -8.19 -5.64 -41.33
C PRO A 162 -7.05 -6.30 -42.13
#